data_AF-A0A6V7I395-F1
#
_entry.id   AF-A0A6V7I395-F1
#
_cell.length_a   1.000
_cell.length_b   1.000
_cell.length_c   1.000
_cell.angle_alpha   90.00
_cell.angle_beta   90.00
_cell.angle_gamma   90.00
#
_symmetry.space_group_name_H-M   'P 1'
#
loop_
_entity.id
_entity.type
_entity.pdbx_description
1 polymer ?
#
loop_
_entity_poly.entity_id
_entity_poly.type
_entity_poly.pdbx_seq_one_letter_code
_entity_poly.pdbx_strand_id
1 'polypeptide(L)'
;GVFTDETSYAMMNKASIADLNTRLEEPVDPLQFRMNFILEGAEAFDEDNWDWMMIGTVLFRNVRPCARCIFTTINPETAEKHPDREPLETLK
;
A
#
# COMPACT_ATOMS: atom_id res chain seq x y z
N GLY A 1 14.05 5.51 16.48
CA GLY A 1 12.88 6.34 16.81
C GLY A 1 11.65 5.56 16.43
N VAL A 2 10.63 5.51 17.29
CA VAL A 2 9.44 4.65 17.10
C VAL A 2 8.26 5.56 16.76
N PHE A 3 7.91 5.68 15.48
CA PHE A 3 6.65 6.29 15.06
C PHE A 3 6.13 5.61 13.78
N THR A 4 5.80 4.32 13.89
CA THR A 4 5.02 3.57 12.89
C THR A 4 3.70 3.14 13.53
N ASP A 5 2.64 2.98 12.73
CA ASP A 5 1.29 2.75 13.27
C ASP A 5 1.15 1.38 13.96
N GLU A 6 1.53 0.29 13.28
CA GLU A 6 1.35 -1.08 13.79
C GLU A 6 2.62 -1.94 13.73
N THR A 7 3.41 -1.83 12.65
CA THR A 7 4.57 -2.71 12.39
C THR A 7 5.83 -1.92 12.07
N SER A 8 6.99 -2.56 12.14
CA SER A 8 8.27 -1.92 11.78
C SER A 8 8.46 -1.71 10.28
N TYR A 9 7.73 -2.48 9.47
CA TYR A 9 7.75 -2.41 8.02
C TYR A 9 6.38 -2.76 7.45
N ALA A 10 6.08 -2.21 6.29
CA ALA A 10 4.94 -2.55 5.47
C ALA A 10 5.36 -2.60 4.01
N MET A 11 4.66 -3.40 3.22
CA MET A 11 4.96 -3.63 1.80
C MET A 11 3.69 -3.65 0.97
N MET A 12 3.86 -3.44 -0.33
CA MET A 12 2.80 -3.52 -1.31
C MET A 12 3.40 -3.88 -2.67
N ASN A 13 2.68 -4.66 -3.46
CA ASN A 13 3.07 -4.95 -4.83
C ASN A 13 2.62 -3.82 -5.76
N LYS A 14 3.48 -3.44 -6.70
CA LYS A 14 3.17 -2.48 -7.76
C LYS A 14 2.01 -2.95 -8.64
N ALA A 15 1.87 -4.26 -8.85
CA ALA A 15 0.73 -4.82 -9.59
C ALA A 15 -0.62 -4.56 -8.87
N SER A 16 -0.65 -4.61 -7.54
CA SER A 16 -1.85 -4.30 -6.74
C SER A 16 -2.30 -2.85 -6.90
N ILE A 17 -1.36 -1.92 -7.03
CA ILE A 17 -1.65 -0.50 -7.27
C ILE A 17 -2.11 -0.28 -8.70
N ALA A 18 -1.47 -0.96 -9.66
CA ALA A 18 -1.90 -0.92 -11.05
C ALA A 18 -3.33 -1.44 -11.21
N ASP A 19 -3.69 -2.55 -10.56
CA ASP A 19 -5.06 -3.07 -10.52
C ASP A 19 -6.02 -2.05 -9.90
N LEU A 20 -5.68 -1.50 -8.73
CA LEU A 20 -6.52 -0.50 -8.07
C LEU A 20 -6.76 0.71 -8.99
N ASN A 21 -5.73 1.20 -9.67
CA ASN A 21 -5.83 2.32 -10.60
C ASN A 21 -6.72 2.03 -11.82
N THR A 22 -7.00 0.76 -12.16
CA THR A 22 -7.98 0.44 -13.21
C THR A 22 -9.43 0.68 -12.77
N ARG A 23 -9.66 0.78 -11.45
CA ARG A 23 -10.99 0.95 -10.84
C ARG A 23 -11.28 2.39 -10.40
N LEU A 24 -10.29 3.28 -10.51
CA LEU A 24 -10.38 4.67 -10.08
C LEU A 24 -10.51 5.61 -11.28
N GLU A 25 -11.33 6.66 -11.13
CA GLU A 25 -11.39 7.74 -12.12
C GLU A 25 -10.09 8.56 -12.11
N GLU A 26 -9.58 8.86 -10.91
CA GLU A 26 -8.29 9.51 -10.68
C GLU A 26 -7.29 8.49 -10.13
N PRO A 27 -6.21 8.17 -10.86
CA PRO A 27 -5.22 7.20 -10.41
C PRO A 27 -4.43 7.75 -9.21
N VAL A 28 -4.09 6.85 -8.30
CA VAL A 28 -3.34 7.17 -7.08
C VAL A 28 -1.88 6.75 -7.20
N ASP A 29 -1.02 7.52 -6.53
CA ASP A 29 0.39 7.20 -6.42
C ASP A 29 0.65 6.21 -5.27
N PRO A 30 1.55 5.21 -5.44
CA PRO A 30 2.01 4.33 -4.35
C PRO A 30 2.37 5.04 -3.03
N LEU A 31 2.90 6.26 -3.10
CA LEU A 31 3.26 7.09 -1.96
C LEU A 31 2.09 7.38 -1.02
N GLN A 32 0.85 7.40 -1.52
CA GLN A 32 -0.35 7.57 -0.68
C GLN A 32 -0.50 6.45 0.37
N PHE A 33 0.01 5.25 0.08
CA PHE A 33 -0.07 4.08 0.96
C PHE A 33 1.07 3.98 1.97
N ARG A 34 2.13 4.80 1.81
CA ARG A 34 3.26 4.94 2.76
C ARG A 34 3.94 3.62 3.12
N MET A 35 4.05 2.74 2.14
CA MET A 35 4.74 1.46 2.28
C MET A 35 6.25 1.65 2.29
N ASN A 36 6.96 0.81 3.04
CA ASN A 36 8.42 0.83 3.08
C ASN A 36 9.03 0.14 1.85
N PHE A 37 8.38 -0.94 1.39
CA PHE A 37 8.80 -1.70 0.23
C PHE A 37 7.70 -1.71 -0.83
N ILE A 38 8.05 -1.27 -2.04
CA ILE A 38 7.25 -1.49 -3.23
C ILE A 38 7.88 -2.64 -4.00
N LEU A 39 7.13 -3.71 -4.19
CA LEU A 39 7.59 -4.95 -4.78
C LEU A 39 7.18 -5.01 -6.25
N GLU A 40 7.93 -5.74 -7.07
CA GLU A 40 7.65 -5.97 -8.49
C GLU A 40 7.79 -7.46 -8.82
N GLY A 41 7.06 -7.94 -9.82
CA GLY A 41 7.19 -9.30 -10.37
C GLY A 41 6.23 -10.36 -9.81
N ALA A 42 5.37 -10.00 -8.85
CA ALA A 42 4.28 -10.85 -8.38
C ALA A 42 2.92 -10.43 -8.97
N GLU A 43 1.91 -11.29 -8.90
CA GLU A 43 0.55 -10.93 -9.31
C GLU A 43 -0.09 -9.96 -8.30
N ALA A 44 -1.12 -9.23 -8.74
CA ALA A 44 -1.80 -8.28 -7.88
C ALA A 44 -2.35 -8.99 -6.63
N PHE A 45 -2.08 -8.42 -5.45
CA PHE A 45 -2.50 -8.89 -4.13
C PHE A 45 -1.84 -10.20 -3.64
N ASP A 46 -0.87 -10.76 -4.36
CA ASP A 46 -0.12 -11.94 -3.90
C ASP A 46 0.56 -11.72 -2.55
N GLU A 47 0.97 -10.48 -2.26
CA GLU A 47 1.64 -10.11 -1.01
C GLU A 47 0.82 -10.43 0.24
N ASP A 48 -0.51 -10.49 0.13
CA ASP A 48 -1.40 -10.77 1.25
C ASP A 48 -1.34 -12.25 1.68
N ASN A 49 -0.87 -13.13 0.80
CA ASN A 49 -0.82 -14.58 1.03
C ASN A 49 0.56 -15.10 1.44
N TRP A 50 1.59 -14.25 1.46
CA TRP A 50 2.93 -14.68 1.84
C TRP A 50 3.11 -14.65 3.35
N ASP A 51 3.45 -15.79 3.96
CA ASP A 51 3.83 -15.83 5.38
C ASP A 51 5.24 -15.24 5.62
N TRP A 52 6.14 -15.47 4.67
CA TRP A 52 7.55 -15.09 4.73
C TRP A 52 8.02 -14.60 3.37
N MET A 53 8.93 -13.63 3.40
CA MET A 53 9.60 -13.12 2.19
C MET A 53 11.08 -12.91 2.47
N MET A 54 11.90 -12.98 1.42
CA MET A 54 13.32 -12.68 1.51
C MET A 54 13.66 -11.51 0.60
N ILE A 55 14.30 -10.48 1.15
CA ILE A 55 14.83 -9.35 0.39
C ILE A 55 16.36 -9.39 0.53
N GLY A 56 17.05 -9.72 -0.57
CA GLY A 56 18.48 -10.01 -0.54
C GLY A 56 18.79 -11.22 0.33
N THR A 57 19.39 -11.01 1.49
CA THR A 57 19.73 -12.06 2.47
C THR A 57 18.91 -11.96 3.76
N VAL A 58 17.96 -11.03 3.84
CA VAL A 58 17.17 -10.76 5.06
C VAL A 58 15.79 -11.38 4.89
N LEU A 59 15.37 -12.18 5.87
CA LEU A 59 14.05 -12.77 5.93
C LEU A 59 13.10 -11.86 6.72
N PHE A 60 11.95 -11.56 6.13
CA PHE A 60 10.86 -10.79 6.73
C PHE A 60 9.63 -11.69 6.89
N ARG A 61 8.84 -11.41 7.92
CA ARG A 61 7.62 -12.15 8.23
C ARG A 61 6.42 -11.26 7.97
N ASN A 62 5.48 -11.71 7.15
CA ASN A 62 4.19 -11.04 7.09
C ASN A 62 3.40 -11.39 8.35
N VAL A 63 2.89 -10.36 9.03
CA VAL A 63 2.18 -10.54 10.30
C VAL A 63 0.68 -10.36 10.17
N ARG A 64 0.24 -9.49 9.25
CA ARG A 64 -1.16 -9.08 9.09
C ARG A 64 -1.32 -8.18 7.86
N PRO A 65 -2.48 -8.24 7.16
CA PRO A 65 -2.87 -7.25 6.16
C PRO A 65 -2.97 -5.82 6.72
N CYS A 66 -2.46 -4.85 5.95
CA CYS A 66 -2.49 -3.44 6.32
C CYS A 66 -3.90 -2.85 6.11
N ALA A 67 -4.59 -2.53 7.20
CA ALA A 67 -5.89 -1.86 7.14
C ALA A 67 -5.74 -0.44 6.58
N ARG A 68 -6.56 -0.11 5.58
CA ARG A 68 -6.50 1.18 4.89
C ARG A 68 -7.28 2.23 5.67
N CYS A 69 -6.66 3.39 5.84
CA CYS A 69 -7.22 4.52 6.60
C CYS A 69 -7.38 5.75 5.71
N ILE A 70 -7.98 6.81 6.25
CA ILE A 70 -8.27 8.05 5.52
C ILE A 70 -7.02 8.75 4.96
N PHE A 71 -5.82 8.45 5.47
CA PHE A 71 -4.58 9.06 4.97
C PHE A 71 -4.21 8.62 3.54
N THR A 72 -4.81 7.55 3.03
CA THR A 72 -4.65 7.17 1.62
C THR A 72 -5.32 8.15 0.67
N THR A 73 -6.26 8.97 1.15
CA THR A 73 -7.00 9.94 0.32
C THR A 73 -6.32 11.31 0.23
N ILE A 74 -5.10 11.45 0.76
CA ILE A 74 -4.36 12.72 0.74
C ILE A 74 -3.35 12.67 -0.38
N ASN A 75 -3.44 13.62 -1.32
CA ASN A 75 -2.47 13.77 -2.39
C ASN A 75 -1.09 14.17 -1.78
N PRO A 76 -0.01 13.44 -2.08
CA PRO A 76 1.30 13.68 -1.48
C PRO A 76 1.98 14.98 -1.95
N GLU A 77 1.61 15.51 -3.13
CA GLU A 77 2.17 16.74 -3.69
C GLU A 77 1.42 17.99 -3.20
N THR A 78 0.09 17.94 -3.15
CA THR A 78 -0.74 19.10 -2.78
C THR A 78 -1.14 19.15 -1.31
N ALA A 79 -1.00 18.01 -0.60
CA ALA A 79 -1.53 17.80 0.75
C ALA A 79 -3.06 17.95 0.87
N GLU A 80 -3.77 17.97 -0.26
CA GLU A 80 -5.23 18.07 -0.29
C GLU A 80 -5.88 16.69 -0.21
N LYS A 81 -7.06 16.65 0.41
CA LYS A 81 -7.85 15.44 0.54
C LYS A 81 -8.75 15.29 -0.68
N HIS A 82 -8.82 14.09 -1.25
CA HIS A 82 -9.74 13.78 -2.34
C HIS A 82 -11.20 14.02 -1.89
N PRO A 83 -12.01 14.78 -2.66
CA PRO A 83 -13.38 15.14 -2.27
C PRO A 83 -14.26 13.92 -2.01
N ASP A 84 -14.16 12.92 -2.88
CA ASP A 84 -14.93 11.67 -2.77
C ASP A 84 -14.31 10.61 -1.88
N ARG A 85 -13.23 10.97 -1.15
CA ARG A 85 -12.50 10.04 -0.26
C ARG A 85 -11.89 8.84 -1.00
N GLU A 86 -11.59 8.95 -2.29
CA GLU A 86 -10.82 7.96 -3.02
C GLU A 86 -9.34 7.98 -2.59
N PRO A 87 -8.63 6.83 -2.59
CA PRO A 87 -9.08 5.50 -3.03
C PRO A 87 -9.79 4.69 -1.93
N LEU A 88 -10.09 5.29 -0.78
CA LEU A 88 -10.59 4.54 0.39
C LEU A 88 -12.00 3.99 0.17
N GLU A 89 -12.86 4.66 -0.60
CA GLU A 89 -14.19 4.14 -0.92
C GLU A 89 -14.12 2.94 -1.86
N THR A 90 -13.27 2.97 -2.90
CA THR A 90 -13.03 1.83 -3.79
C THR A 90 -12.38 0.61 -3.10
N LEU A 91 -11.71 0.83 -1.97
CA LEU A 91 -11.04 -0.23 -1.19
C LEU A 91 -11.95 -0.91 -0.15
N LYS A 92 -13.18 -0.44 0.06
CA LYS A 92 -14.17 -1.11 0.92
C LYS A 92 -14.87 -2.24 0.19
#